data_AF-A0A662UKV2-F1
#
_entry.id   AF-A0A662UKV2-F1
#
_cell.length_a   1.000
_cell.length_b   1.000
_cell.length_c   1.000
_cell.angle_alpha   90.00
_cell.angle_beta   90.00
_cell.angle_gamma   90.00
#
_symmetry.space_group_name_H-M   'P 1'
#
loop_
_entity.id
_entity.type
_entity.pdbx_description
1 polymer ?
#
loop_
_entity_poly.entity_id
_entity_poly.type
_entity_poly.pdbx_seq_one_letter_code
_entity_poly.pdbx_strand_id
1 'polypeptide(L)'
;MIMKSRERVIHALELEEPDVVPTFEMIISPPKVVEQILNRKSVYNNIEYLLELRLKNLINPDDKKDIENINRMYVKDIYEVYKRLDLDMIRFSPHEIHIPKNVRKIDKKTWEIDGVQYRYDSYSLWLTDPRMSF
;
A
#
# COMPACT_ATOMS: atom_id res chain seq x y z
N MET A 1 -14.49 -32.27 9.01
CA MET A 1 -14.66 -31.39 7.82
C MET A 1 -13.92 -30.10 8.13
N ILE A 2 -13.03 -29.63 7.26
CA ILE A 2 -12.29 -28.38 7.51
C ILE A 2 -13.25 -27.21 7.26
N MET A 3 -13.47 -26.35 8.27
CA MET A 3 -14.30 -25.13 8.16
C MET A 3 -13.71 -24.19 7.11
N LYS A 4 -14.54 -23.54 6.30
CA LYS A 4 -14.09 -22.57 5.28
C LYS A 4 -13.65 -21.26 5.94
N SER A 5 -12.76 -20.50 5.30
CA SER A 5 -12.30 -19.18 5.81
C SER A 5 -13.43 -18.24 6.21
N ARG A 6 -14.49 -18.15 5.40
CA ARG A 6 -15.68 -17.34 5.73
C ARG A 6 -16.35 -17.78 7.04
N GLU A 7 -16.45 -19.09 7.27
CA GLU A 7 -17.06 -19.64 8.48
C GLU A 7 -16.18 -19.36 9.70
N ARG A 8 -14.86 -19.44 9.55
CA ARG A 8 -13.90 -19.09 10.60
C ARG A 8 -14.00 -17.61 11.00
N VAL A 9 -14.10 -16.70 10.02
CA VAL A 9 -14.29 -15.26 10.28
C VAL A 9 -15.62 -14.99 10.98
N ILE A 10 -16.74 -15.57 10.51
CA ILE A 10 -18.05 -15.37 11.15
C ILE A 10 -18.04 -15.88 12.58
N HIS A 11 -17.49 -17.08 12.80
CA HIS A 11 -17.42 -17.64 14.14
C HIS A 11 -16.58 -16.78 15.09
N ALA A 12 -15.47 -16.21 14.61
CA ALA A 12 -14.65 -15.28 15.38
C ALA A 12 -15.39 -13.97 15.74
N LEU A 13 -16.30 -13.49 14.87
CA LEU A 13 -17.11 -12.31 15.14
C LEU A 13 -18.28 -12.58 16.10
N GLU A 14 -18.69 -13.84 16.26
CA GLU A 14 -19.81 -14.28 17.10
C GLU A 14 -19.36 -14.72 18.52
N LEU A 15 -18.07 -14.61 18.86
CA LEU A 15 -17.57 -14.95 20.19
C LEU A 15 -18.20 -14.05 21.26
N GLU A 16 -18.79 -14.65 22.30
CA GLU A 16 -19.42 -13.93 23.41
C GLU A 16 -18.40 -13.10 24.22
N GLU A 17 -17.19 -13.64 24.40
CA GLU A 17 -16.05 -12.90 24.91
C GLU A 17 -15.13 -12.53 23.74
N PRO A 18 -14.79 -11.24 23.54
CA PRO A 18 -13.85 -10.84 22.51
C PRO A 18 -12.54 -11.60 22.70
N ASP A 19 -12.08 -12.28 21.66
CA ASP A 19 -10.74 -12.84 21.67
C ASP A 19 -9.77 -11.67 21.78
N VAL A 20 -9.11 -11.52 22.92
CA VAL A 20 -8.22 -10.39 23.26
C VAL A 20 -6.91 -10.44 22.48
N VAL A 21 -6.83 -11.26 21.43
CA VAL A 21 -5.72 -11.22 20.47
C VAL A 21 -5.66 -9.79 19.93
N PRO A 22 -4.56 -9.06 20.18
CA PRO A 22 -4.38 -7.75 19.59
C PRO A 22 -4.58 -7.90 18.09
N THR A 23 -5.53 -7.18 17.53
CA THR A 23 -5.61 -7.05 16.07
C THR A 23 -4.40 -6.21 15.68
N PHE A 24 -3.24 -6.87 15.62
CA PHE A 24 -2.03 -6.29 15.09
C PHE A 24 -2.41 -5.70 13.75
N GLU A 25 -1.93 -4.47 13.54
CA GLU A 25 -2.18 -3.64 12.39
C GLU A 25 -2.40 -4.51 11.14
N MET A 26 -3.66 -4.60 10.71
CA MET A 26 -4.08 -5.43 9.56
C MET A 26 -3.59 -4.82 8.23
N ILE A 27 -2.50 -4.07 8.24
CA ILE A 27 -1.83 -3.49 7.10
C ILE A 27 -0.43 -4.08 7.14
N ILE A 28 -0.09 -4.88 6.12
CA ILE A 28 1.22 -5.52 6.08
C ILE A 28 2.24 -4.45 5.67
N SER A 29 3.09 -4.10 6.63
CA SER A 29 4.16 -3.12 6.49
C SER A 29 5.39 -3.62 7.26
N PRO A 30 6.61 -3.18 6.91
CA PRO A 30 6.96 -2.25 5.83
C PRO A 30 6.91 -2.89 4.42
N PRO A 31 6.96 -2.11 3.33
CA PRO A 31 6.92 -2.64 1.96
C PRO A 31 7.96 -3.73 1.66
N LYS A 32 9.11 -3.75 2.35
CA LYS A 32 10.09 -4.85 2.22
C LYS A 32 9.54 -6.22 2.61
N VAL A 33 8.67 -6.30 3.63
CA VAL A 33 8.04 -7.55 4.04
C VAL A 33 7.08 -8.03 2.96
N VAL A 34 6.29 -7.13 2.39
CA VAL A 34 5.42 -7.40 1.24
C VAL A 34 6.23 -7.93 0.05
N GLU A 35 7.34 -7.28 -0.29
CA GLU A 35 8.21 -7.69 -1.40
C GLU A 35 8.82 -9.08 -1.17
N GLN A 36 9.20 -9.41 0.06
CA GLN A 36 9.70 -10.73 0.43
C GLN A 36 8.61 -11.80 0.28
N ILE A 37 7.40 -11.53 0.76
CA ILE A 37 6.26 -12.46 0.62
C ILE A 37 5.95 -12.71 -0.86
N LEU A 38 5.96 -11.65 -1.69
CA LEU A 38 5.64 -11.73 -3.11
C LEU A 38 6.81 -12.22 -3.99
N ASN A 39 8.05 -12.12 -3.50
CA ASN A 39 9.28 -12.32 -4.24
C ASN A 39 9.41 -11.39 -5.46
N ARG A 40 8.96 -10.13 -5.34
CA ARG A 40 9.05 -9.08 -6.36
C ARG A 40 8.76 -7.70 -5.75
N LYS A 41 9.08 -6.63 -6.49
CA LYS A 41 8.58 -5.28 -6.17
C LYS A 41 7.05 -5.25 -6.18
N SER A 42 6.50 -4.45 -5.28
CA SER A 42 5.07 -4.30 -5.06
C SER A 42 4.72 -2.83 -4.93
N VAL A 43 3.54 -2.45 -5.44
CA VAL A 43 2.96 -1.11 -5.24
C VAL A 43 2.14 -1.02 -3.95
N TYR A 44 1.86 -2.15 -3.28
CA TYR A 44 1.14 -2.18 -2.01
C TYR A 44 2.01 -1.58 -0.89
N ASN A 45 1.52 -0.48 -0.29
CA ASN A 45 2.19 0.30 0.76
C ASN A 45 3.62 0.75 0.41
N ASN A 46 3.90 0.96 -0.88
CA ASN A 46 5.25 1.27 -1.36
C ASN A 46 5.28 2.58 -2.15
N ILE A 47 5.10 3.70 -1.44
CA ILE A 47 5.03 5.02 -2.06
C ILE A 47 6.33 5.39 -2.79
N GLU A 48 7.50 5.01 -2.28
CA GLU A 48 8.77 5.25 -2.95
C GLU A 48 8.83 4.55 -4.31
N TYR A 49 8.39 3.29 -4.41
CA TYR A 49 8.37 2.58 -5.68
C TYR A 49 7.40 3.23 -6.69
N LEU A 50 6.23 3.68 -6.24
CA LEU A 50 5.29 4.43 -7.08
C LEU A 50 5.93 5.73 -7.61
N LEU A 51 6.63 6.48 -6.76
CA LEU A 51 7.34 7.70 -7.17
C LEU A 51 8.48 7.39 -8.15
N GLU A 52 9.20 6.28 -7.98
CA GLU A 52 10.25 5.84 -8.90
C GLU A 52 9.70 5.46 -10.27
N LEU A 53 8.56 4.76 -10.33
CA LEU A 53 7.87 4.46 -11.58
C LEU A 53 7.48 5.74 -12.31
N ARG A 54 6.94 6.73 -11.57
CA ARG A 54 6.58 8.04 -12.13
C ARG A 54 7.81 8.80 -12.61
N LEU A 55 8.87 8.86 -11.82
CA LEU A 55 10.13 9.54 -12.14
C LEU A 55 10.76 8.99 -13.43
N LYS A 56 10.63 7.68 -13.67
CA LYS A 56 11.10 7.00 -14.89
C LYS A 56 10.14 7.10 -16.08
N ASN A 57 9.03 7.83 -15.94
CA ASN A 57 7.95 7.93 -16.92
C ASN A 57 7.38 6.56 -17.33
N LEU A 58 7.36 5.58 -16.41
CA LEU A 58 6.76 4.26 -16.63
C LEU A 58 5.26 4.23 -16.32
N ILE A 59 4.76 5.30 -15.72
CA ILE A 59 3.33 5.54 -15.46
C ILE A 59 3.02 6.99 -15.81
N ASN A 60 2.02 7.19 -16.65
CA ASN A 60 1.52 8.50 -17.02
C ASN A 60 0.29 8.87 -16.17
N PRO A 61 0.34 9.95 -15.39
CA PRO A 61 -0.79 10.39 -14.56
C PRO A 61 -2.02 10.84 -15.36
N ASP A 62 -1.83 11.21 -16.63
CA ASP A 62 -2.92 11.64 -17.52
C ASP A 62 -3.41 10.49 -18.43
N ASP A 63 -2.80 9.30 -18.37
CA ASP A 63 -3.26 8.11 -19.09
C ASP A 63 -4.16 7.24 -18.20
N LYS A 64 -5.44 7.20 -18.53
CA LYS A 64 -6.44 6.38 -17.84
C LYS A 64 -6.03 4.90 -17.75
N LYS A 65 -5.38 4.35 -18.77
CA LYS A 65 -4.97 2.94 -18.79
C LYS A 65 -3.87 2.68 -17.76
N ASP A 66 -2.93 3.60 -17.60
CA ASP A 66 -1.87 3.49 -16.59
C ASP A 66 -2.43 3.59 -15.18
N ILE A 67 -3.36 4.51 -14.94
CA ILE A 67 -4.08 4.62 -13.66
C ILE A 67 -4.81 3.31 -13.35
N GLU A 68 -5.57 2.77 -14.30
CA GLU A 68 -6.28 1.51 -14.14
C GLU A 68 -5.32 0.34 -13.86
N ASN A 69 -4.18 0.28 -14.56
CA ASN A 69 -3.18 -0.77 -14.38
C ASN A 69 -2.56 -0.72 -12.97
N ILE A 70 -2.20 0.47 -12.48
CA ILE A 70 -1.62 0.63 -11.14
C ILE A 70 -2.61 0.26 -10.05
N ASN A 71 -3.87 0.67 -10.17
CA ASN A 71 -4.91 0.28 -9.23
C ASN A 71 -5.15 -1.24 -9.25
N ARG A 72 -5.19 -1.87 -10.43
CA ARG A 72 -5.28 -3.34 -10.53
C ARG A 72 -4.07 -4.04 -9.91
N MET A 73 -2.85 -3.53 -10.12
CA MET A 73 -1.64 -4.05 -9.50
C MET A 73 -1.70 -3.96 -7.97
N TYR A 74 -2.18 -2.85 -7.43
CA TYR A 74 -2.35 -2.67 -5.99
C TYR A 74 -3.32 -3.68 -5.38
N VAL A 75 -4.50 -3.85 -5.98
CA VAL A 75 -5.49 -4.85 -5.54
C VAL A 75 -4.90 -6.26 -5.62
N LYS A 76 -4.20 -6.57 -6.71
CA LYS A 76 -3.56 -7.88 -6.92
C LYS A 76 -2.48 -8.14 -5.89
N ASP A 77 -1.65 -7.15 -5.58
CA ASP A 77 -0.60 -7.26 -4.57
C ASP A 77 -1.18 -7.56 -3.19
N ILE A 78 -2.21 -6.83 -2.76
CA ILE A 78 -2.94 -7.11 -1.51
C ILE A 78 -3.44 -8.55 -1.52
N TYR A 79 -4.19 -8.93 -2.55
CA TYR A 79 -4.78 -10.26 -2.63
C TYR A 79 -3.73 -11.37 -2.57
N GLU A 80 -2.64 -11.25 -3.33
CA GLU A 80 -1.56 -12.24 -3.36
C GLU A 80 -0.84 -12.36 -2.03
N VAL A 81 -0.53 -11.24 -1.35
CA VAL A 81 0.13 -11.27 -0.04
C VAL A 81 -0.71 -12.02 0.98
N TYR A 82 -1.98 -11.64 1.11
CA TYR A 82 -2.87 -12.24 2.10
C TYR A 82 -3.11 -13.72 1.81
N LYS A 83 -3.24 -14.08 0.52
CA LYS A 83 -3.35 -15.48 0.10
C LYS A 83 -2.10 -16.30 0.44
N ARG A 84 -0.89 -15.74 0.27
CA ARG A 84 0.36 -16.45 0.61
C ARG A 84 0.55 -16.64 2.11
N LEU A 85 -0.03 -15.75 2.92
CA LEU A 85 -0.04 -15.86 4.37
C LEU A 85 -1.18 -16.72 4.91
N ASP A 86 -2.02 -17.29 4.03
CA ASP A 86 -3.22 -18.08 4.39
C ASP A 86 -4.15 -17.35 5.38
N LEU A 87 -4.27 -16.03 5.20
CA LEU A 87 -5.13 -15.21 6.05
C LEU A 87 -6.61 -15.36 5.67
N ASP A 88 -7.44 -15.53 6.67
CA ASP A 88 -8.88 -15.73 6.51
C ASP A 88 -9.66 -14.47 6.12
N MET A 89 -9.06 -13.31 6.35
CA MET A 89 -9.65 -12.01 6.07
C MET A 89 -8.64 -11.12 5.36
N ILE A 90 -9.09 -10.46 4.30
CA ILE A 90 -8.34 -9.41 3.62
C ILE A 90 -8.85 -8.07 4.11
N ARG A 91 -7.99 -7.26 4.72
CA ARG A 91 -8.31 -5.85 4.92
C ARG A 91 -8.04 -5.12 3.61
N PHE A 92 -9.12 -4.75 2.95
CA PHE A 92 -9.10 -3.95 1.74
C PHE A 92 -9.74 -2.60 2.01
N SER A 93 -9.07 -1.53 1.58
CA SER A 93 -9.67 -0.20 1.55
C SER A 93 -9.73 0.25 0.10
N PRO A 94 -10.91 0.69 -0.41
CA PRO A 94 -11.03 1.19 -1.76
C PRO A 94 -10.37 2.57 -1.84
N HIS A 95 -9.06 2.57 -2.05
CA HIS A 95 -8.29 3.76 -2.36
C HIS A 95 -7.88 3.72 -3.81
N GLU A 96 -8.23 4.78 -4.55
CA GLU A 96 -7.62 5.02 -5.85
C GLU A 96 -6.22 5.58 -5.62
N ILE A 97 -5.21 4.93 -6.18
CA ILE A 97 -3.85 5.46 -6.16
C ILE A 97 -3.83 6.71 -7.02
N HIS A 98 -3.58 7.85 -6.37
CA HIS A 98 -3.31 9.09 -7.06
C HIS A 98 -1.83 9.15 -7.47
N ILE A 99 -1.56 9.21 -8.78
CA ILE A 99 -0.21 9.34 -9.32
C ILE A 99 0.08 10.85 -9.49
N PRO A 100 1.13 11.38 -8.87
CA PRO A 100 1.45 12.80 -8.97
C PRO A 100 1.88 13.19 -10.39
N LYS A 101 1.63 14.46 -10.75
CA LYS A 101 1.94 14.96 -12.10
C LYS A 101 3.44 15.15 -12.28
N ASN A 102 4.09 15.77 -11.30
CA ASN A 102 5.50 16.09 -11.33
C ASN A 102 6.20 15.47 -10.12
N VAL A 103 7.28 14.74 -10.38
CA VAL A 103 8.11 14.13 -9.32
C VAL A 103 9.56 14.41 -9.62
N ARG A 104 10.29 14.88 -8.61
CA ARG A 104 11.74 15.08 -8.64
C ARG A 104 12.37 14.52 -7.38
N LYS A 105 13.39 13.68 -7.52
CA LYS A 105 14.20 13.21 -6.38
C LYS A 105 15.31 14.22 -6.13
N ILE A 106 15.29 14.89 -4.98
CA ILE A 106 16.26 15.93 -4.61
C ILE A 106 17.54 15.29 -4.07
N ASP A 107 17.36 14.34 -3.15
CA ASP A 107 18.44 13.55 -2.56
C ASP A 107 17.94 12.15 -2.18
N LYS A 108 18.70 11.41 -1.36
CA LYS A 108 18.34 10.04 -0.94
C LYS A 108 16.99 9.95 -0.21
N LYS A 109 16.64 10.96 0.59
CA LYS A 109 15.43 10.99 1.41
C LYS A 109 14.45 12.10 1.01
N THR A 110 14.84 13.06 0.19
CA THR A 110 13.99 14.21 -0.12
C THR A 110 13.40 14.10 -1.53
N TRP A 111 12.09 14.26 -1.63
CA TRP A 111 11.31 14.27 -2.86
C TRP A 111 10.57 15.60 -3.01
N GLU A 112 10.47 16.09 -4.22
CA GLU A 112 9.56 17.17 -4.60
C GLU A 112 8.45 16.58 -5.46
N ILE A 113 7.21 16.78 -5.04
CA ILE A 113 6.02 16.20 -5.64
C ILE A 113 5.03 17.35 -5.87
N ASP A 114 4.71 17.62 -7.13
CA ASP A 114 3.81 18.71 -7.54
C ASP A 114 4.13 20.08 -6.89
N GLY A 115 5.44 20.36 -6.77
CA GLY A 115 5.96 21.61 -6.20
C GLY A 115 6.12 21.63 -4.68
N VAL A 116 5.72 20.55 -3.98
CA VAL A 116 5.81 20.44 -2.52
C VAL A 116 6.94 19.49 -2.13
N GLN A 117 7.77 19.88 -1.16
CA GLN A 117 8.89 19.07 -0.69
C GLN A 117 8.52 18.17 0.49
N TYR A 118 8.84 16.89 0.35
CA TYR A 118 8.61 15.85 1.33
C TYR A 118 9.91 15.14 1.69
N ARG A 119 10.06 14.82 2.98
CA ARG A 119 11.07 13.88 3.47
C ARG A 119 10.45 12.49 3.53
N TYR A 120 11.02 11.56 2.79
CA TYR A 120 10.71 10.15 2.88
C TYR A 120 11.45 9.53 4.07
N ASP A 121 10.68 9.09 5.05
CA ASP A 121 11.18 8.41 6.25
C ASP A 121 10.15 7.44 6.79
N SER A 122 10.61 6.35 7.41
CA SER A 122 9.71 5.29 7.91
C SER A 122 8.67 4.80 6.88
N TYR A 123 9.08 4.73 5.60
CA TYR A 123 8.24 4.28 4.48
C TYR A 123 7.04 5.19 4.14
N SER A 124 7.04 6.43 4.65
CA SER A 124 6.02 7.44 4.38
C SER A 124 6.63 8.79 4.01
N LEU A 125 5.82 9.66 3.42
CA LEU A 125 6.20 11.03 3.06
C LEU A 125 5.78 11.99 4.16
N TRP A 126 6.74 12.78 4.65
CA TRP A 126 6.55 13.79 5.67
C TRP A 126 6.73 15.18 5.05
N LEU A 127 5.77 16.07 5.21
CA LEU A 127 5.92 17.47 4.79
C LEU A 127 7.14 18.08 5.49
N THR A 128 7.98 18.75 4.71
CA THR A 128 9.17 19.43 5.24
C THR A 128 8.85 20.84 5.75
N ASP A 129 7.84 21.51 5.18
CA ASP A 129 7.25 22.73 5.70
C ASP A 129 5.76 22.49 6.03
N PRO A 130 5.39 22.44 7.32
CA PRO A 130 4.00 22.23 7.73
C PRO A 130 3.07 23.38 7.36
N ARG A 131 3.58 24.56 6.95
CA ARG A 131 2.75 25.69 6.49
C ARG A 131 2.21 25.52 5.08
N MET A 132 2.63 24.47 4.36
CA MET A 132 2.16 24.13 3.02
C MET A 132 1.10 23.01 3.01
N SER A 133 0.52 22.65 4.15
CA SER A 133 -0.66 21.77 4.19
C SER A 133 -1.90 22.50 3.67
N PHE A 134 -2.59 21.91 2.69
CA PHE A 134 -3.87 22.38 2.15
C PHE A 134 -4.97 22.48 3.21
#